data_AF-A0A4Q1HPC5-F1
#
_entry.id   AF-A0A4Q1HPC5-F1
#
_cell.length_a   1.000
_cell.length_b   1.000
_cell.length_c   1.000
_cell.angle_alpha   90.00
_cell.angle_beta   90.00
_cell.angle_gamma   90.00
#
_symmetry.space_group_name_H-M   'P 1'
#
loop_
_entity.id
_entity.type
_entity.pdbx_description
1 polymer ?
#
loop_
_entity_poly.entity_id
_entity_poly.type
_entity_poly.pdbx_seq_one_letter_code
_entity_poly.pdbx_strand_id
1 'polypeptide(L)'
;MLGANPHDYFFTFVDAIVKREASEKWLARVAGDVMEPLLQQGEHHQLLAQVALEMWQSSSTSLRHDVLDVVVDIFCEGLNKSGAVTRQVKERIKQHSLLSSETSRGQGVGFDHEDFQNFFLGEGLGLILSKKAITEIRAFLSVNVVPAATVEQSVQYLIRHQTDLMGVFNTIIAINQSEVGYSFCKENCGSLAIRVLECLNEGEAALALRGMFFPSGALGGRVFKRVRFEKCHFQPTHVSNGLFADVVFVDCEFERIEVDLRQPKLLSGVSFSDCRIDSLVVTEEENIYDPMLILESLQALGATVGDGQSTLSTPLLVDNRLKLLERFLRVFLRHTHVDEDIIRLRLGKGFSSSFFDDLLPVLLSENVLEQTSWRGQGVQRRFKLVRPMSEISDALELSRGSFDNFLKILREN
;
A
#
# COMPACT_ATOMS: atom_id res chain seq x y z
N MET A 1 -18.42 17.19 -20.66
CA MET A 1 -18.20 15.73 -20.64
C MET A 1 -17.67 15.41 -19.26
N LEU A 2 -18.50 14.82 -18.39
CA LEU A 2 -18.10 14.44 -17.03
C LEU A 2 -17.24 13.17 -17.14
N GLY A 3 -16.07 13.19 -16.49
CA GLY A 3 -15.04 12.15 -16.59
C GLY A 3 -15.54 10.77 -16.14
N ALA A 4 -15.03 9.73 -16.78
CA ALA A 4 -15.38 8.33 -16.48
C ALA A 4 -14.72 7.80 -15.19
N ASN A 5 -13.87 8.60 -14.54
CA ASN A 5 -13.07 8.21 -13.37
C ASN A 5 -13.48 9.02 -12.11
N PRO A 6 -13.78 8.39 -10.96
CA PRO A 6 -14.03 9.08 -9.68
C PRO A 6 -12.99 10.15 -9.31
N HIS A 7 -11.72 9.96 -9.68
CA HIS A 7 -10.66 10.94 -9.41
C HIS A 7 -10.80 12.23 -10.24
N ASP A 8 -11.40 12.18 -11.42
CA ASP A 8 -11.70 13.38 -12.22
C ASP A 8 -12.77 14.24 -11.53
N TYR A 9 -13.71 13.61 -10.81
CA TYR A 9 -14.71 14.33 -10.01
C TYR A 9 -14.05 15.04 -8.83
N PHE A 10 -13.16 14.36 -8.11
CA PHE A 10 -12.47 14.98 -6.98
C PHE A 10 -11.58 16.14 -7.42
N PHE A 11 -10.82 15.98 -8.51
CA PHE A 11 -10.07 17.08 -9.11
C PHE A 11 -10.99 18.27 -9.47
N THR A 12 -12.09 18.02 -10.16
CA THR A 12 -13.05 19.08 -10.56
C THR A 12 -13.64 19.81 -9.35
N PHE A 13 -13.92 19.07 -8.27
CA PHE A 13 -14.41 19.63 -7.02
C PHE A 13 -13.37 20.54 -6.35
N VAL A 14 -12.14 20.07 -6.17
CA VAL A 14 -11.05 20.88 -5.60
C VAL A 14 -10.77 22.10 -6.48
N ASP A 15 -10.76 21.91 -7.81
CA ASP A 15 -10.51 22.96 -8.78
C ASP A 15 -11.57 24.08 -8.72
N ALA A 16 -12.84 23.74 -8.48
CA ALA A 16 -13.90 24.72 -8.29
C ALA A 16 -13.69 25.57 -7.02
N ILE A 17 -13.22 24.96 -5.93
CA ILE A 17 -12.89 25.68 -4.69
C ILE A 17 -11.72 26.64 -4.94
N VAL A 18 -10.64 26.14 -5.56
CA VAL A 18 -9.44 26.94 -5.87
C VAL A 18 -9.76 28.08 -6.83
N LYS A 19 -10.58 27.83 -7.85
CA LYS A 19 -11.04 28.87 -8.79
C LYS A 19 -11.73 30.02 -8.05
N ARG A 20 -12.62 29.68 -7.10
CA ARG A 20 -13.31 30.68 -6.27
C ARG A 20 -12.35 31.48 -5.41
N GLU A 21 -11.36 30.83 -4.79
CA GLU A 21 -10.31 31.52 -4.01
C GLU A 21 -9.58 32.54 -4.88
N ALA A 22 -9.12 32.14 -6.07
CA ALA A 22 -8.37 32.99 -6.98
C ALA A 22 -9.21 34.15 -7.55
N SER A 23 -10.45 33.90 -8.01
CA SER A 23 -11.23 34.90 -8.74
C SER A 23 -12.09 35.81 -7.87
N GLU A 24 -12.45 35.40 -6.65
CA GLU A 24 -13.37 36.16 -5.80
C GLU A 24 -12.74 36.68 -4.51
N LYS A 25 -11.76 35.96 -3.94
CA LYS A 25 -11.25 36.25 -2.59
C LYS A 25 -9.85 36.86 -2.60
N TRP A 26 -8.93 36.30 -3.38
CA TRP A 26 -7.52 36.67 -3.38
C TRP A 26 -7.23 37.72 -4.44
N LEU A 27 -7.83 38.89 -4.27
CA LEU A 27 -7.75 39.99 -5.23
C LEU A 27 -6.91 41.16 -4.69
N ALA A 28 -5.96 41.63 -5.49
CA ALA A 28 -5.23 42.87 -5.29
C ALA A 28 -5.94 44.03 -5.98
N ARG A 29 -5.93 45.21 -5.34
CA ARG A 29 -6.35 46.45 -5.99
C ARG A 29 -5.22 46.97 -6.87
N VAL A 30 -5.48 47.06 -8.17
CA VAL A 30 -4.65 47.75 -9.15
C VAL A 30 -5.33 49.06 -9.51
N ALA A 31 -4.54 50.07 -9.90
CA ALA A 31 -4.96 51.47 -10.07
C ALA A 31 -6.37 51.65 -10.65
N GLY A 32 -7.24 52.37 -9.93
CA GLY A 32 -8.56 52.78 -10.41
C GLY A 32 -9.68 51.74 -10.29
N ASP A 33 -9.69 50.93 -9.22
CA ASP A 33 -10.71 49.92 -8.88
C ASP A 33 -10.68 48.60 -9.66
N VAL A 34 -9.66 48.38 -10.50
CA VAL A 34 -9.46 47.07 -11.15
C VAL A 34 -8.91 46.08 -10.13
N MET A 35 -9.63 44.99 -9.92
CA MET A 35 -9.23 43.90 -9.03
C MET A 35 -8.57 42.79 -9.85
N GLU A 36 -7.31 42.50 -9.56
CA GLU A 36 -6.56 41.42 -10.21
C GLU A 36 -6.24 40.30 -9.21
N PRO A 37 -6.23 39.03 -9.63
CA PRO A 37 -5.89 37.92 -8.74
C PRO A 37 -4.43 38.01 -8.28
N LEU A 38 -4.22 37.84 -6.96
CA LEU A 38 -2.88 37.75 -6.35
C LEU A 38 -2.10 36.59 -6.95
N LEU A 39 -2.78 35.47 -7.12
CA LEU A 39 -2.28 34.25 -7.74
C LEU A 39 -3.31 33.73 -8.75
N GLN A 40 -2.84 33.26 -9.90
CA GLN A 40 -3.65 32.53 -10.87
C GLN A 40 -4.10 31.18 -10.28
N GLN A 41 -5.16 30.59 -10.83
CA GLN A 41 -5.69 29.30 -10.38
C GLN A 41 -4.62 28.18 -10.33
N GLY A 42 -3.77 28.09 -11.36
CA GLY A 42 -2.66 27.13 -11.36
C GLY A 42 -1.59 27.43 -10.32
N GLU A 43 -1.31 28.72 -10.06
CA GLU A 43 -0.36 29.15 -9.01
C GLU A 43 -0.89 28.78 -7.61
N HIS A 44 -2.20 28.85 -7.38
CA HIS A 44 -2.81 28.37 -6.13
C HIS A 44 -2.59 26.87 -5.92
N HIS A 45 -2.87 26.05 -6.94
CA HIS A 45 -2.64 24.60 -6.86
C HIS A 45 -1.17 24.29 -6.55
N GLN A 46 -0.24 25.00 -7.19
CA GLN A 46 1.19 24.84 -6.94
C GLN A 46 1.59 25.21 -5.50
N LEU A 47 1.06 26.33 -4.97
CA LEU A 47 1.34 26.73 -3.59
C LEU A 47 0.82 25.68 -2.59
N LEU A 48 -0.40 25.18 -2.77
CA LEU A 48 -0.98 24.15 -1.91
C LEU A 48 -0.21 22.81 -2.00
N ALA A 49 0.25 22.45 -3.20
CA ALA A 49 1.14 21.30 -3.39
C ALA A 49 2.47 21.48 -2.64
N GLN A 50 3.08 22.68 -2.66
CA GLN A 50 4.30 22.95 -1.89
C GLN A 50 4.08 22.86 -0.38
N VAL A 51 2.94 23.34 0.12
CA VAL A 51 2.55 23.17 1.52
C VAL A 51 2.43 21.69 1.88
N ALA A 52 1.78 20.88 1.04
CA ALA A 52 1.67 19.43 1.26
C ALA A 52 3.04 18.72 1.20
N LEU A 53 3.93 19.15 0.30
CA LEU A 53 5.30 18.63 0.19
C LEU A 53 6.13 18.94 1.45
N GLU A 54 6.03 20.15 1.99
CA GLU A 54 6.73 20.53 3.23
C GLU A 54 6.19 19.75 4.44
N MET A 55 4.87 19.54 4.53
CA MET A 55 4.25 18.67 5.53
C MET A 55 4.79 17.23 5.43
N TRP A 56 4.90 16.70 4.21
CA TRP A 56 5.47 15.38 3.97
C TRP A 56 6.93 15.29 4.42
N GLN A 57 7.79 16.21 3.96
CA GLN A 57 9.23 16.23 4.30
C GLN A 57 9.47 16.35 5.81
N SER A 58 8.66 17.15 6.50
CA SER A 58 8.71 17.30 7.96
C SER A 58 8.01 16.19 8.73
N SER A 59 7.38 15.22 8.04
CA SER A 59 6.55 14.16 8.64
C SER A 59 5.49 14.71 9.60
N SER A 60 4.87 15.83 9.23
CA SER A 60 3.86 16.55 10.01
C SER A 60 2.53 16.66 9.25
N THR A 61 1.42 16.75 9.98
CA THR A 61 0.08 17.01 9.41
C THR A 61 -0.26 18.50 9.37
N SER A 62 0.57 19.35 9.98
CA SER A 62 0.41 20.80 10.01
C SER A 62 1.75 21.52 9.98
N LEU A 63 1.75 22.74 9.43
CA LEU A 63 2.90 23.65 9.41
C LEU A 63 2.66 24.81 10.36
N ARG A 64 3.69 25.19 11.11
CA ARG A 64 3.65 26.45 11.87
C ARG A 64 3.63 27.64 10.92
N HIS A 65 3.06 28.76 11.36
CA HIS A 65 2.97 29.99 10.55
C HIS A 65 4.33 30.50 10.03
N ASP A 66 5.41 30.36 10.80
CA ASP A 66 6.76 30.77 10.39
C ASP A 66 7.27 29.92 9.21
N VAL A 67 7.05 28.60 9.26
CA VAL A 67 7.39 27.68 8.17
C VAL A 67 6.52 27.95 6.94
N LEU A 68 5.22 28.15 7.12
CA LEU A 68 4.30 28.48 6.03
C LEU A 68 4.69 29.80 5.34
N ASP A 69 5.09 30.81 6.11
CA ASP A 69 5.56 32.09 5.56
C ASP A 69 6.84 31.90 4.72
N VAL A 70 7.76 31.00 5.11
CA VAL A 70 8.95 30.68 4.31
C VAL A 70 8.59 29.97 3.01
N VAL A 71 7.66 28.99 3.05
CA VAL A 71 7.17 28.31 1.84
C VAL A 71 6.58 29.32 0.85
N VAL A 72 5.77 30.26 1.35
CA VAL A 72 5.20 31.33 0.52
C VAL A 72 6.27 32.26 -0.06
N ASP A 73 7.29 32.62 0.71
CA ASP A 73 8.39 33.47 0.22
C ASP A 73 9.11 32.79 -0.95
N ILE A 74 9.51 31.53 -0.78
CA ILE A 74 10.22 30.76 -1.82
C ILE A 74 9.34 30.63 -3.07
N PHE A 75 8.04 30.36 -2.90
CA PHE A 75 7.09 30.26 -3.99
C PHE A 75 6.94 31.59 -4.76
N CYS A 76 6.68 32.69 -4.05
CA CYS A 76 6.47 34.01 -4.64
C CYS A 76 7.74 34.56 -5.29
N GLU A 77 8.92 34.30 -4.71
CA GLU A 77 10.21 34.63 -5.30
C GLU A 77 10.41 33.88 -6.63
N GLY A 78 10.12 32.57 -6.67
CA GLY A 78 10.18 31.77 -7.90
C GLY A 78 9.29 32.28 -9.04
N LEU A 79 8.21 33.00 -8.71
CA LEU A 79 7.30 33.62 -9.67
C LEU A 79 7.55 35.13 -9.88
N ASN A 80 8.63 35.69 -9.32
CA ASN A 80 8.95 37.12 -9.37
C ASN A 80 7.79 38.04 -8.91
N LYS A 81 7.02 37.62 -7.91
CA LYS A 81 5.92 38.44 -7.35
C LYS A 81 6.50 39.59 -6.51
N SER A 82 5.78 40.72 -6.46
CA SER A 82 6.22 41.86 -5.66
C SER A 82 6.13 41.57 -4.15
N GLY A 83 6.91 42.28 -3.34
CA GLY A 83 6.84 42.13 -1.88
C GLY A 83 5.46 42.47 -1.29
N ALA A 84 4.71 43.38 -1.94
CA ALA A 84 3.35 43.72 -1.53
C ALA A 84 2.35 42.58 -1.82
N VAL A 85 2.50 41.87 -2.94
CA VAL A 85 1.70 40.68 -3.27
C VAL A 85 2.06 39.53 -2.33
N THR A 86 3.36 39.30 -2.11
CA THR A 86 3.86 38.23 -1.23
C THR A 86 3.30 38.35 0.19
N ARG A 87 3.29 39.56 0.77
CA ARG A 87 2.67 39.79 2.09
C ARG A 87 1.19 39.45 2.12
N GLN A 88 0.43 39.85 1.09
CA GLN A 88 -0.99 39.52 0.99
C GLN A 88 -1.20 38.01 0.85
N VAL A 89 -0.40 37.31 0.06
CA VAL A 89 -0.47 35.84 -0.07
C VAL A 89 -0.24 35.17 1.28
N LYS A 90 0.76 35.59 2.07
CA LYS A 90 1.02 35.07 3.43
C LYS A 90 -0.16 35.24 4.38
N GLU A 91 -0.85 36.38 4.31
CA GLU A 91 -2.03 36.63 5.14
C GLU A 91 -3.22 35.77 4.69
N ARG A 92 -3.43 35.64 3.37
CA ARG A 92 -4.59 34.94 2.81
C ARG A 92 -4.46 33.41 2.87
N ILE A 93 -3.26 32.84 2.72
CA ILE A 93 -3.07 31.38 2.78
C ILE A 93 -3.49 30.80 4.13
N LYS A 94 -3.30 31.55 5.22
CA LYS A 94 -3.71 31.15 6.58
C LYS A 94 -5.23 31.02 6.74
N GLN A 95 -6.00 31.57 5.80
CA GLN A 95 -7.46 31.57 5.78
C GLN A 95 -8.02 30.83 4.54
N HIS A 96 -7.17 30.07 3.85
CA HIS A 96 -7.58 29.32 2.67
C HIS A 96 -8.67 28.30 3.02
N SER A 97 -9.69 28.15 2.18
CA SER A 97 -10.85 27.29 2.47
C SER A 97 -10.55 25.81 2.65
N LEU A 98 -9.45 25.32 2.07
CA LEU A 98 -8.96 23.94 2.20
C LEU A 98 -7.97 23.74 3.36
N LEU A 99 -7.75 24.78 4.16
CA LEU A 99 -6.82 24.74 5.28
C LEU A 99 -7.57 25.09 6.58
N SER A 100 -7.19 24.43 7.67
CA SER A 100 -7.73 24.66 8.99
C SER A 100 -6.63 25.02 9.98
N SER A 101 -6.95 25.92 10.91
CA SER A 101 -6.02 26.24 12.01
C SER A 101 -6.05 25.12 13.03
N GLU A 102 -4.89 24.55 13.33
CA GLU A 102 -4.74 23.52 14.35
C GLU A 102 -4.41 24.17 15.69
N THR A 103 -5.42 24.46 16.50
CA THR A 103 -5.26 25.18 17.77
C THR A 103 -4.68 24.32 18.90
N SER A 104 -4.63 23.01 18.74
CA SER A 104 -4.22 22.04 19.77
C SER A 104 -2.71 21.95 19.98
N ARG A 105 -1.90 22.28 18.96
CA ARG A 105 -0.42 22.11 18.96
C ARG A 105 0.38 23.40 18.70
N GLY A 106 -0.27 24.55 18.66
CA GLY A 106 0.36 25.86 18.41
C GLY A 106 -0.38 26.66 17.34
N GLN A 107 0.21 27.75 16.83
CA GLN A 107 -0.32 28.45 15.66
C GLN A 107 0.10 27.70 14.38
N GLY A 108 -0.52 26.53 14.16
CA GLY A 108 -0.31 25.68 12.99
C GLY A 108 -1.47 25.73 12.00
N VAL A 109 -1.18 25.43 10.75
CA VAL A 109 -2.16 25.30 9.67
C VAL A 109 -1.97 23.94 9.01
N GLY A 110 -3.03 23.16 8.90
CA GLY A 110 -3.09 21.87 8.22
C GLY A 110 -4.18 21.86 7.15
N PHE A 111 -4.23 20.83 6.31
CA PHE A 111 -5.41 20.61 5.48
C PHE A 111 -6.62 20.28 6.37
N ASP A 112 -7.79 20.78 6.00
CA ASP A 112 -9.04 20.51 6.74
C ASP A 112 -9.50 19.05 6.64
N HIS A 113 -9.07 18.34 5.59
CA HIS A 113 -9.32 16.91 5.41
C HIS A 113 -8.10 16.18 4.82
N GLU A 114 -7.90 14.93 5.21
CA GLU A 114 -6.80 14.09 4.74
C GLU A 114 -6.82 13.90 3.21
N ASP A 115 -8.01 13.81 2.61
CA ASP A 115 -8.16 13.69 1.16
C ASP A 115 -7.54 14.88 0.41
N PHE A 116 -7.66 16.10 0.93
CA PHE A 116 -7.02 17.27 0.31
C PHE A 116 -5.50 17.22 0.47
N GLN A 117 -5.02 16.81 1.65
CA GLN A 117 -3.58 16.61 1.86
C GLN A 117 -3.03 15.58 0.88
N ASN A 118 -3.65 14.41 0.78
CA ASN A 118 -3.24 13.33 -0.11
C ASN A 118 -3.31 13.75 -1.58
N PHE A 119 -4.32 14.54 -1.95
CA PHE A 119 -4.47 15.11 -3.29
C PHE A 119 -3.34 16.08 -3.64
N PHE A 120 -3.08 17.10 -2.81
CA PHE A 120 -2.03 18.09 -3.11
C PHE A 120 -0.64 17.51 -2.99
N LEU A 121 -0.44 16.53 -2.10
CA LEU A 121 0.78 15.74 -2.06
C LEU A 121 0.97 14.96 -3.38
N GLY A 122 -0.13 14.43 -3.94
CA GLY A 122 -0.14 13.73 -5.23
C GLY A 122 0.18 14.67 -6.40
N GLU A 123 -0.39 15.88 -6.44
CA GLU A 123 -0.05 16.90 -7.44
C GLU A 123 1.44 17.29 -7.33
N GLY A 124 1.96 17.44 -6.11
CA GLY A 124 3.38 17.72 -5.85
C GLY A 124 4.30 16.58 -6.32
N LEU A 125 3.98 15.34 -5.98
CA LEU A 125 4.70 14.16 -6.44
C LEU A 125 4.65 14.01 -7.96
N GLY A 126 3.48 14.24 -8.57
CA GLY A 126 3.32 14.20 -10.02
C GLY A 126 4.22 15.20 -10.74
N LEU A 127 4.37 16.42 -10.18
CA LEU A 127 5.31 17.43 -10.69
C LEU A 127 6.78 16.99 -10.53
N ILE A 128 7.15 16.39 -9.41
CA ILE A 128 8.52 15.87 -9.20
C ILE A 128 8.83 14.74 -10.19
N LEU A 129 7.87 13.82 -10.40
CA LEU A 129 7.97 12.72 -11.35
C LEU A 129 8.09 13.23 -12.79
N SER A 130 7.34 14.26 -13.17
CA SER A 130 7.36 14.79 -14.55
C SER A 130 8.71 15.40 -14.93
N LYS A 131 9.44 15.94 -13.96
CA LYS A 131 10.83 16.42 -14.13
C LYS A 131 11.84 15.28 -14.27
N LYS A 132 11.49 14.04 -13.88
CA LYS A 132 12.36 12.85 -13.90
C LYS A 132 13.68 13.06 -13.12
N ALA A 133 13.65 13.93 -12.10
CA ALA A 133 14.81 14.25 -11.28
C ALA A 133 15.03 13.14 -10.22
N ILE A 134 15.90 12.17 -10.53
CA ILE A 134 16.16 10.98 -9.69
C ILE A 134 16.39 11.32 -8.22
N THR A 135 17.19 12.37 -7.94
CA THR A 135 17.53 12.75 -6.55
C THR A 135 16.31 13.27 -5.79
N GLU A 136 15.48 14.11 -6.41
CA GLU A 136 14.25 14.64 -5.79
C GLU A 136 13.22 13.54 -5.58
N ILE A 137 13.03 12.66 -6.58
CA ILE A 137 12.11 11.52 -6.48
C ILE A 137 12.57 10.59 -5.35
N ARG A 138 13.84 10.21 -5.31
CA ARG A 138 14.35 9.33 -4.24
C ARG A 138 14.19 9.98 -2.86
N ALA A 139 14.53 11.25 -2.72
CA ALA A 139 14.36 11.98 -1.47
C ALA A 139 12.90 11.95 -0.99
N PHE A 140 11.95 12.19 -1.89
CA PHE A 140 10.52 12.12 -1.58
C PHE A 140 10.08 10.71 -1.14
N LEU A 141 10.45 9.68 -1.92
CA LEU A 141 10.01 8.30 -1.69
C LEU A 141 10.66 7.66 -0.45
N SER A 142 11.71 8.26 0.09
CA SER A 142 12.43 7.72 1.25
C SER A 142 11.85 8.17 2.60
N VAL A 143 10.93 9.13 2.61
CA VAL A 143 10.41 9.73 3.85
C VAL A 143 9.51 8.75 4.62
N ASN A 144 8.46 8.23 3.97
CA ASN A 144 7.48 7.32 4.56
C ASN A 144 6.74 6.55 3.45
N VAL A 145 5.86 5.62 3.79
CA VAL A 145 4.97 4.94 2.82
C VAL A 145 3.99 5.93 2.22
N VAL A 146 4.01 6.07 0.89
CA VAL A 146 3.14 7.00 0.16
C VAL A 146 1.71 6.47 0.15
N PRO A 147 0.71 7.26 0.59
CA PRO A 147 -0.69 6.83 0.55
C PRO A 147 -1.15 6.46 -0.86
N ALA A 148 -2.02 5.44 -0.96
CA ALA A 148 -2.54 4.99 -2.25
C ALA A 148 -3.26 6.10 -3.03
N ALA A 149 -3.99 6.97 -2.33
CA ALA A 149 -4.65 8.13 -2.93
C ALA A 149 -3.64 9.13 -3.54
N THR A 150 -2.49 9.33 -2.89
CA THR A 150 -1.39 10.17 -3.40
C THR A 150 -0.73 9.54 -4.62
N VAL A 151 -0.50 8.22 -4.62
CA VAL A 151 -0.01 7.48 -5.80
C VAL A 151 -0.95 7.68 -6.98
N GLU A 152 -2.25 7.43 -6.79
CA GLU A 152 -3.26 7.59 -7.83
C GLU A 152 -3.26 9.02 -8.37
N GLN A 153 -3.33 10.01 -7.49
CA GLN A 153 -3.38 11.41 -7.88
C GLN A 153 -2.10 11.85 -8.62
N SER A 154 -0.93 11.35 -8.22
CA SER A 154 0.33 11.64 -8.92
C SER A 154 0.33 11.10 -10.35
N VAL A 155 -0.25 9.92 -10.60
CA VAL A 155 -0.36 9.36 -11.94
C VAL A 155 -1.42 10.11 -12.76
N GLN A 156 -2.54 10.50 -12.15
CA GLN A 156 -3.52 11.37 -12.81
C GLN A 156 -2.92 12.73 -13.21
N TYR A 157 -2.06 13.31 -12.37
CA TYR A 157 -1.31 14.50 -12.72
C TYR A 157 -0.47 14.29 -13.99
N LEU A 158 0.28 13.19 -14.07
CA LEU A 158 1.13 12.87 -15.24
C LEU A 158 0.30 12.73 -16.52
N ILE A 159 -0.85 12.06 -16.44
CA ILE A 159 -1.78 11.89 -17.58
C ILE A 159 -2.34 13.24 -18.01
N ARG A 160 -2.85 14.05 -17.05
CA ARG A 160 -3.43 15.37 -17.31
C ARG A 160 -2.45 16.32 -18.00
N HIS A 161 -1.17 16.22 -17.63
CA HIS A 161 -0.10 17.04 -18.20
C HIS A 161 0.62 16.36 -19.39
N GLN A 162 0.11 15.24 -19.90
CA GLN A 162 0.66 14.51 -21.05
C GLN A 162 2.15 14.21 -20.91
N THR A 163 2.58 13.88 -19.69
CA THR A 163 3.97 13.55 -19.41
C THR A 163 4.33 12.22 -20.07
N ASP A 164 5.58 12.09 -20.51
CA ASP A 164 6.14 10.81 -20.97
C ASP A 164 6.20 9.79 -19.82
N LEU A 165 5.14 8.98 -19.74
CA LEU A 165 4.97 7.93 -18.74
C LEU A 165 6.04 6.83 -18.84
N MET A 166 6.53 6.51 -20.05
CA MET A 166 7.60 5.52 -20.22
C MET A 166 8.90 6.01 -19.59
N GLY A 167 9.24 7.29 -19.80
CA GLY A 167 10.41 7.89 -19.15
C GLY A 167 10.27 7.95 -17.63
N VAL A 168 9.08 8.24 -17.11
CA VAL A 168 8.79 8.19 -15.67
C VAL A 168 8.94 6.78 -15.13
N PHE A 169 8.33 5.79 -15.79
CA PHE A 169 8.44 4.37 -15.45
C PHE A 169 9.91 3.93 -15.36
N ASN A 170 10.70 4.19 -16.40
CA ASN A 170 12.13 3.86 -16.43
C ASN A 170 12.92 4.54 -15.30
N THR A 171 12.55 5.77 -14.93
CA THR A 171 13.16 6.48 -13.80
C THR A 171 12.85 5.79 -12.48
N ILE A 172 11.61 5.35 -12.26
CA ILE A 172 11.21 4.60 -11.07
C ILE A 172 11.95 3.26 -11.00
N ILE A 173 12.05 2.53 -12.12
CA ILE A 173 12.83 1.28 -12.19
C ILE A 173 14.29 1.53 -11.79
N ALA A 174 14.91 2.59 -12.32
CA ALA A 174 16.31 2.92 -12.02
C ALA A 174 16.53 3.26 -10.54
N ILE A 175 15.58 3.96 -9.90
CA ILE A 175 15.62 4.22 -8.47
C ILE A 175 15.51 2.90 -7.68
N ASN A 176 14.54 2.04 -7.99
CA ASN A 176 14.39 0.76 -7.31
C ASN A 176 15.65 -0.13 -7.40
N GLN A 177 16.30 -0.16 -8.57
CA GLN A 177 17.52 -0.94 -8.79
C GLN A 177 18.73 -0.42 -8.01
N SER A 178 18.73 0.87 -7.67
CA SER A 178 19.79 1.47 -6.86
C SER A 178 19.61 1.27 -5.35
N GLU A 179 18.43 0.86 -4.91
CA GLU A 179 18.10 0.62 -3.50
C GLU A 179 18.41 -0.83 -3.11
N VAL A 180 19.01 -1.01 -1.93
CA VAL A 180 19.35 -2.33 -1.39
C VAL A 180 18.45 -2.64 -0.19
N GLY A 181 18.02 -3.90 -0.06
CA GLY A 181 17.15 -4.32 1.04
C GLY A 181 15.70 -3.83 0.90
N TYR A 182 14.98 -3.87 2.02
CA TYR A 182 13.61 -3.36 2.16
C TYR A 182 13.65 -1.93 2.72
N SER A 183 12.99 -1.00 2.04
CA SER A 183 12.92 0.41 2.42
C SER A 183 11.61 1.02 1.93
N PHE A 184 11.20 2.15 2.52
CA PHE A 184 10.05 2.92 2.02
C PHE A 184 10.24 3.28 0.55
N CYS A 185 11.46 3.63 0.13
CA CYS A 185 11.74 3.95 -1.26
C CYS A 185 11.40 2.79 -2.21
N LYS A 186 11.77 1.55 -1.87
CA LYS A 186 11.44 0.37 -2.69
C LYS A 186 9.95 0.10 -2.76
N GLU A 187 9.27 0.10 -1.62
CA GLU A 187 7.82 -0.13 -1.59
C GLU A 187 7.07 0.94 -2.39
N ASN A 188 7.44 2.21 -2.22
CA ASN A 188 6.87 3.32 -2.96
C ASN A 188 7.18 3.24 -4.46
N CYS A 189 8.37 2.77 -4.84
CA CYS A 189 8.70 2.48 -6.24
C CYS A 189 7.78 1.39 -6.81
N GLY A 190 7.51 0.32 -6.06
CA GLY A 190 6.56 -0.72 -6.47
C GLY A 190 5.15 -0.17 -6.68
N SER A 191 4.65 0.61 -5.72
CA SER A 191 3.33 1.28 -5.79
C SER A 191 3.20 2.20 -7.00
N LEU A 192 4.21 3.02 -7.29
CA LEU A 192 4.20 3.93 -8.44
C LEU A 192 4.38 3.16 -9.75
N ALA A 193 5.32 2.22 -9.82
CA ALA A 193 5.63 1.49 -11.04
C ALA A 193 4.44 0.69 -11.53
N ILE A 194 3.74 -0.01 -10.62
CA ILE A 194 2.56 -0.80 -11.00
C ILE A 194 1.41 0.08 -11.48
N ARG A 195 1.24 1.27 -10.87
CA ARG A 195 0.18 2.20 -11.27
C ARG A 195 0.49 2.89 -12.59
N VAL A 196 1.71 3.36 -12.79
CA VAL A 196 2.15 3.94 -14.06
C VAL A 196 2.05 2.89 -15.18
N LEU A 197 2.45 1.64 -14.89
CA LEU A 197 2.37 0.53 -15.83
C LEU A 197 0.96 0.31 -16.36
N GLU A 198 -0.04 0.33 -15.49
CA GLU A 198 -1.45 0.18 -15.89
C GLU A 198 -1.91 1.29 -16.86
N CYS A 199 -1.30 2.48 -16.78
CA CYS A 199 -1.60 3.60 -17.68
C CYS A 199 -0.73 3.61 -18.95
N LEU A 200 0.26 2.73 -19.07
CA LEU A 200 1.04 2.59 -20.29
C LEU A 200 0.20 1.85 -21.34
N ASN A 201 -0.37 2.62 -22.28
CA ASN A 201 -1.15 2.07 -23.38
C ASN A 201 -0.31 1.11 -24.25
N GLU A 202 -1.00 0.06 -24.70
CA GLU A 202 -0.61 -1.05 -25.57
C GLU A 202 0.64 -0.85 -26.45
N GLY A 203 1.84 -0.96 -25.86
CA GLY A 203 3.06 -1.25 -26.61
C GLY A 203 3.14 -2.75 -26.95
N GLU A 204 3.70 -3.10 -28.11
CA GLU A 204 3.92 -4.51 -28.50
C GLU A 204 4.93 -5.22 -27.60
N ALA A 205 5.85 -4.47 -26.98
CA ALA A 205 6.88 -5.01 -26.12
C ALA A 205 6.31 -5.35 -24.72
N ALA A 206 6.58 -6.57 -24.26
CA ALA A 206 6.28 -6.97 -22.90
C ALA A 206 7.10 -6.11 -21.91
N LEU A 207 6.43 -5.50 -20.94
CA LEU A 207 7.07 -4.70 -19.89
C LEU A 207 7.44 -5.60 -18.71
N ALA A 208 8.66 -5.42 -18.20
CA ALA A 208 9.20 -6.24 -17.11
C ALA A 208 9.43 -5.41 -15.84
N LEU A 209 8.86 -5.86 -14.73
CA LEU A 209 9.12 -5.36 -13.38
C LEU A 209 10.04 -6.37 -12.68
N ARG A 210 11.18 -5.90 -12.17
CA ARG A 210 12.23 -6.78 -11.62
C ARG A 210 12.65 -6.35 -10.23
N GLY A 211 12.71 -7.28 -9.27
CA GLY A 211 13.28 -7.00 -7.95
C GLY A 211 12.50 -5.96 -7.15
N MET A 212 11.18 -5.87 -7.37
CA MET A 212 10.30 -4.87 -6.76
C MET A 212 9.53 -5.44 -5.58
N PHE A 213 9.19 -4.56 -4.64
CA PHE A 213 8.33 -4.88 -3.51
C PHE A 213 6.99 -4.18 -3.68
N PHE A 214 5.91 -4.95 -3.72
CA PHE A 214 4.56 -4.44 -3.94
C PHE A 214 3.76 -4.45 -2.63
N PRO A 215 3.03 -3.36 -2.33
CA PRO A 215 2.24 -3.25 -1.11
C PRO A 215 0.99 -4.13 -1.16
N SER A 216 0.28 -4.19 -0.04
CA SER A 216 -0.99 -4.90 0.05
C SER A 216 -1.99 -4.42 -1.00
N GLY A 217 -2.68 -5.35 -1.66
CA GLY A 217 -3.70 -5.07 -2.67
C GLY A 217 -3.15 -4.63 -4.04
N ALA A 218 -1.85 -4.77 -4.31
CA ALA A 218 -1.21 -4.28 -5.53
C ALA A 218 -1.85 -4.76 -6.84
N LEU A 219 -2.40 -5.99 -6.88
CA LEU A 219 -3.04 -6.56 -8.08
C LEU A 219 -4.55 -6.30 -8.15
N GLY A 220 -5.16 -5.81 -7.08
CA GLY A 220 -6.61 -5.70 -6.93
C GLY A 220 -7.23 -4.70 -7.90
N GLY A 221 -8.25 -5.12 -8.65
CA GLY A 221 -8.97 -4.26 -9.59
C GLY A 221 -8.14 -3.72 -10.77
N ARG A 222 -6.93 -4.25 -10.99
CA ARG A 222 -5.99 -3.76 -12.01
C ARG A 222 -6.20 -4.42 -13.37
N VAL A 223 -5.86 -3.69 -14.42
CA VAL A 223 -5.81 -4.23 -15.79
C VAL A 223 -4.36 -4.34 -16.26
N PHE A 224 -3.89 -5.56 -16.49
CA PHE A 224 -2.55 -5.83 -17.03
C PHE A 224 -2.61 -6.64 -18.31
N LYS A 225 -1.80 -6.22 -19.29
CA LYS A 225 -1.64 -6.91 -20.57
C LYS A 225 -0.16 -7.03 -20.91
N ARG A 226 0.32 -8.25 -21.17
CA ARG A 226 1.72 -8.55 -21.56
C ARG A 226 2.74 -8.01 -20.54
N VAL A 227 2.52 -8.33 -19.27
CA VAL A 227 3.37 -7.87 -18.15
C VAL A 227 4.15 -9.05 -17.58
N ARG A 228 5.43 -8.85 -17.31
CA ARG A 228 6.30 -9.83 -16.66
C ARG A 228 6.81 -9.29 -15.33
N PHE A 229 6.58 -10.03 -14.25
CA PHE A 229 7.15 -9.78 -12.94
C PHE A 229 8.25 -10.81 -12.70
N GLU A 230 9.45 -10.37 -12.33
CA GLU A 230 10.58 -11.26 -12.06
C GLU A 230 11.22 -10.92 -10.71
N LYS A 231 11.41 -11.91 -9.83
CA LYS A 231 12.08 -11.69 -8.54
C LYS A 231 11.39 -10.61 -7.69
N CYS A 232 10.08 -10.54 -7.80
CA CYS A 232 9.28 -9.54 -7.09
C CYS A 232 8.66 -10.15 -5.84
N HIS A 233 8.45 -9.31 -4.84
CA HIS A 233 7.79 -9.67 -3.60
C HIS A 233 6.45 -8.96 -3.49
N PHE A 234 5.39 -9.70 -3.20
CA PHE A 234 4.03 -9.19 -3.04
C PHE A 234 3.54 -9.41 -1.62
N GLN A 235 3.23 -8.30 -0.94
CA GLN A 235 2.39 -8.31 0.26
C GLN A 235 0.97 -8.84 -0.05
N PRO A 236 0.12 -9.06 0.96
CA PRO A 236 -1.20 -9.62 0.77
C PRO A 236 -2.01 -8.90 -0.29
N THR A 237 -2.33 -9.61 -1.38
CA THR A 237 -3.01 -9.03 -2.53
C THR A 237 -4.23 -9.87 -2.91
N HIS A 238 -5.26 -9.20 -3.41
CA HIS A 238 -6.38 -9.87 -4.06
C HIS A 238 -6.26 -9.71 -5.58
N VAL A 239 -6.87 -10.63 -6.31
CA VAL A 239 -6.94 -10.59 -7.79
C VAL A 239 -8.37 -10.36 -8.30
N SER A 240 -9.32 -10.12 -7.38
CA SER A 240 -10.70 -9.83 -7.72
C SER A 240 -10.83 -8.50 -8.49
N ASN A 241 -11.82 -8.47 -9.40
CA ASN A 241 -12.10 -7.35 -10.30
C ASN A 241 -10.95 -6.95 -11.24
N GLY A 242 -9.85 -7.71 -11.28
CA GLY A 242 -8.74 -7.49 -12.20
C GLY A 242 -8.97 -8.15 -13.56
N LEU A 243 -8.24 -7.66 -14.56
CA LEU A 243 -8.19 -8.25 -15.90
C LEU A 243 -6.73 -8.49 -16.27
N PHE A 244 -6.36 -9.75 -16.41
CA PHE A 244 -4.99 -10.17 -16.69
C PHE A 244 -4.93 -10.88 -18.04
N ALA A 245 -4.10 -10.38 -18.96
CA ALA A 245 -3.86 -11.00 -20.25
C ALA A 245 -2.35 -11.12 -20.48
N ASP A 246 -1.85 -12.33 -20.70
CA ASP A 246 -0.41 -12.61 -20.88
C ASP A 246 0.45 -12.04 -19.73
N VAL A 247 0.03 -12.29 -18.49
CA VAL A 247 0.77 -11.90 -17.28
C VAL A 247 1.62 -13.07 -16.81
N VAL A 248 2.91 -12.81 -16.55
CA VAL A 248 3.86 -13.84 -16.14
C VAL A 248 4.54 -13.42 -14.84
N PHE A 249 4.49 -14.29 -13.83
CA PHE A 249 5.24 -14.19 -12.59
C PHE A 249 6.36 -15.24 -12.60
N VAL A 250 7.59 -14.82 -12.35
CA VAL A 250 8.79 -15.68 -12.43
C VAL A 250 9.66 -15.43 -11.21
N ASP A 251 9.94 -16.48 -10.44
CA ASP A 251 10.78 -16.37 -9.23
C ASP A 251 10.22 -15.30 -8.26
N CYS A 252 8.89 -15.19 -8.19
CA CYS A 252 8.21 -14.20 -7.34
C CYS A 252 7.77 -14.83 -6.02
N GLU A 253 7.70 -14.01 -4.98
CA GLU A 253 7.23 -14.39 -3.65
C GLU A 253 5.91 -13.66 -3.35
N PHE A 254 4.93 -14.39 -2.83
CA PHE A 254 3.63 -13.85 -2.42
C PHE A 254 3.36 -14.25 -0.97
N GLU A 255 3.21 -13.28 -0.07
CA GLU A 255 2.81 -13.54 1.31
C GLU A 255 1.39 -14.13 1.38
N ARG A 256 0.49 -13.61 0.54
CA ARG A 256 -0.90 -14.03 0.48
C ARG A 256 -1.56 -13.61 -0.82
N ILE A 257 -2.26 -14.54 -1.45
CA ILE A 257 -3.17 -14.24 -2.57
C ILE A 257 -4.60 -14.49 -2.10
N GLU A 258 -5.49 -13.53 -2.34
CA GLU A 258 -6.92 -13.65 -2.07
C GLU A 258 -7.68 -13.80 -3.39
N VAL A 259 -8.44 -14.89 -3.50
CA VAL A 259 -9.15 -15.29 -4.72
C VAL A 259 -10.63 -15.54 -4.42
N ASP A 260 -11.48 -15.34 -5.44
CA ASP A 260 -12.90 -15.72 -5.37
C ASP A 260 -13.14 -16.93 -6.27
N LEU A 261 -13.26 -18.12 -5.69
CA LEU A 261 -13.51 -19.36 -6.43
C LEU A 261 -14.86 -19.36 -7.18
N ARG A 262 -15.77 -18.43 -6.90
CA ARG A 262 -17.04 -18.30 -7.64
C ARG A 262 -16.84 -17.73 -9.04
N GLN A 263 -15.66 -17.17 -9.34
CA GLN A 263 -15.31 -16.61 -10.64
C GLN A 263 -14.37 -17.58 -11.39
N PRO A 264 -14.91 -18.54 -12.16
CA PRO A 264 -14.06 -19.44 -12.94
C PRO A 264 -13.25 -18.63 -13.96
N LYS A 265 -12.00 -19.04 -14.19
CA LYS A 265 -11.07 -18.38 -15.13
C LYS A 265 -10.59 -16.99 -14.71
N LEU A 266 -10.71 -16.61 -13.44
CA LEU A 266 -10.20 -15.34 -12.90
C LEU A 266 -8.71 -15.11 -13.23
N LEU A 267 -7.93 -16.19 -13.30
CA LEU A 267 -6.49 -16.16 -13.60
C LEU A 267 -6.16 -16.68 -15.01
N SER A 268 -7.14 -16.73 -15.91
CA SER A 268 -6.88 -17.09 -17.30
C SER A 268 -5.92 -16.09 -17.94
N GLY A 269 -4.83 -16.60 -18.55
CA GLY A 269 -3.78 -15.75 -19.12
C GLY A 269 -2.73 -15.30 -18.09
N VAL A 270 -2.79 -15.80 -16.86
CA VAL A 270 -1.73 -15.65 -15.85
C VAL A 270 -0.88 -16.92 -15.81
N SER A 271 0.43 -16.75 -15.71
CA SER A 271 1.37 -17.85 -15.51
C SER A 271 2.29 -17.63 -14.32
N PHE A 272 2.54 -18.69 -13.56
CA PHE A 272 3.49 -18.71 -12.45
C PHE A 272 4.60 -19.71 -12.76
N SER A 273 5.85 -19.24 -12.73
CA SER A 273 7.06 -20.07 -12.87
C SER A 273 7.92 -19.88 -11.64
N ASP A 274 8.25 -20.96 -10.94
CA ASP A 274 9.16 -20.95 -9.79
C ASP A 274 8.75 -19.91 -8.72
N CYS A 275 7.44 -19.68 -8.55
CA CYS A 275 6.93 -18.73 -7.57
C CYS A 275 6.66 -19.42 -6.24
N ARG A 276 6.95 -18.72 -5.15
CA ARG A 276 6.54 -19.10 -3.80
C ARG A 276 5.28 -18.33 -3.42
N ILE A 277 4.27 -19.05 -2.93
CA ILE A 277 3.03 -18.46 -2.44
C ILE A 277 2.80 -19.04 -1.06
N ASP A 278 2.93 -18.21 -0.03
CA ASP A 278 2.89 -18.67 1.37
C ASP A 278 1.46 -19.03 1.79
N SER A 279 0.46 -18.35 1.24
CA SER A 279 -0.95 -18.65 1.51
C SER A 279 -1.92 -18.20 0.42
N LEU A 280 -3.00 -18.95 0.27
CA LEU A 280 -4.14 -18.61 -0.59
C LEU A 280 -5.41 -18.48 0.27
N VAL A 281 -6.14 -17.38 0.16
CA VAL A 281 -7.43 -17.16 0.83
C VAL A 281 -8.53 -17.31 -0.20
N VAL A 282 -9.42 -18.27 0.04
CA VAL A 282 -10.53 -18.63 -0.86
C VAL A 282 -11.85 -18.04 -0.39
N THR A 283 -12.03 -17.99 0.93
CA THR A 283 -13.12 -17.29 1.62
C THR A 283 -12.57 -16.66 2.90
N GLU A 284 -13.32 -15.78 3.56
CA GLU A 284 -12.89 -15.16 4.83
C GLU A 284 -12.49 -16.18 5.93
N GLU A 285 -12.97 -17.42 5.83
CA GLU A 285 -12.71 -18.48 6.80
C GLU A 285 -11.74 -19.56 6.30
N GLU A 286 -11.47 -19.62 4.99
CA GLU A 286 -10.69 -20.69 4.37
C GLU A 286 -9.38 -20.16 3.79
N ASN A 287 -8.27 -20.55 4.43
CA ASN A 287 -6.93 -20.35 3.89
C ASN A 287 -6.30 -21.71 3.59
N ILE A 288 -5.54 -21.74 2.50
CA ILE A 288 -4.77 -22.88 2.03
C ILE A 288 -3.29 -22.50 2.15
N TYR A 289 -2.52 -23.32 2.87
CA TYR A 289 -1.07 -23.16 3.06
C TYR A 289 -0.27 -24.28 2.39
N ASP A 290 -0.91 -25.42 2.12
CA ASP A 290 -0.28 -26.53 1.42
C ASP A 290 0.09 -26.11 -0.01
N PRO A 291 1.37 -26.13 -0.39
CA PRO A 291 1.81 -25.69 -1.70
C PRO A 291 1.09 -26.41 -2.86
N MET A 292 0.80 -27.70 -2.71
CA MET A 292 0.10 -28.46 -3.75
C MET A 292 -1.34 -28.00 -3.91
N LEU A 293 -2.05 -27.82 -2.78
CA LEU A 293 -3.43 -27.32 -2.82
C LEU A 293 -3.51 -25.88 -3.34
N ILE A 294 -2.50 -25.06 -3.06
CA ILE A 294 -2.38 -23.71 -3.65
C ILE A 294 -2.28 -23.82 -5.18
N LEU A 295 -1.36 -24.65 -5.69
CA LEU A 295 -1.18 -24.82 -7.14
C LEU A 295 -2.44 -25.37 -7.82
N GLU A 296 -3.07 -26.40 -7.25
CA GLU A 296 -4.32 -26.96 -7.76
C GLU A 296 -5.44 -25.91 -7.79
N SER A 297 -5.55 -25.09 -6.75
CA SER A 297 -6.56 -24.02 -6.67
C SER A 297 -6.32 -22.93 -7.72
N LEU A 298 -5.06 -22.53 -7.96
CA LEU A 298 -4.71 -21.56 -8.99
C LEU A 298 -4.98 -22.11 -10.40
N GLN A 299 -4.67 -23.37 -10.65
CA GLN A 299 -4.99 -24.05 -11.91
C GLN A 299 -6.50 -24.14 -12.14
N ALA A 300 -7.29 -24.45 -11.10
CA ALA A 300 -8.75 -24.44 -11.17
C ALA A 300 -9.32 -23.06 -11.53
N LEU A 301 -8.62 -21.98 -11.14
CA LEU A 301 -8.92 -20.60 -11.51
C LEU A 301 -8.40 -20.19 -12.91
N GLY A 302 -7.74 -21.10 -13.64
CA GLY A 302 -7.28 -20.90 -15.01
C GLY A 302 -5.83 -20.41 -15.15
N ALA A 303 -5.07 -20.33 -14.06
CA ALA A 303 -3.64 -20.03 -14.15
C ALA A 303 -2.85 -21.20 -14.76
N THR A 304 -1.79 -20.88 -15.49
CA THR A 304 -0.77 -21.86 -15.89
C THR A 304 0.34 -21.88 -14.85
N VAL A 305 0.68 -23.05 -14.33
CA VAL A 305 1.80 -23.21 -13.39
C VAL A 305 2.86 -24.08 -14.08
N GLY A 306 4.10 -23.59 -14.16
CA GLY A 306 5.19 -24.25 -14.89
C GLY A 306 5.70 -25.56 -14.25
N ASP A 307 6.23 -26.45 -15.09
CA ASP A 307 6.71 -27.81 -14.81
C ASP A 307 8.02 -27.84 -13.97
N GLY A 308 7.93 -27.58 -12.68
CA GLY A 308 8.91 -28.03 -11.69
C GLY A 308 8.41 -29.31 -11.03
N GLN A 309 8.82 -30.48 -11.53
CA GLN A 309 8.54 -31.85 -11.04
C GLN A 309 7.80 -31.92 -9.68
N SER A 310 6.47 -31.89 -9.70
CA SER A 310 5.71 -32.35 -8.55
C SER A 310 5.40 -33.83 -8.72
N THR A 311 6.16 -34.67 -8.03
CA THR A 311 5.87 -36.09 -7.89
C THR A 311 4.48 -36.24 -7.26
N LEU A 312 3.52 -36.70 -8.08
CA LEU A 312 2.23 -37.25 -7.66
C LEU A 312 2.40 -38.00 -6.34
N SER A 313 1.86 -37.44 -5.26
CA SER A 313 1.74 -38.12 -3.97
C SER A 313 0.26 -38.12 -3.58
N THR A 314 -0.18 -39.28 -3.14
CA THR A 314 -1.56 -39.68 -2.80
C THR A 314 -2.25 -38.68 -1.85
N PRO A 315 -3.61 -38.60 -1.83
CA PRO A 315 -4.32 -37.65 -0.98
C PRO A 315 -3.99 -37.93 0.49
N LEU A 316 -3.30 -36.99 1.13
CA LEU A 316 -3.02 -37.06 2.56
C LEU A 316 -4.28 -36.64 3.34
N LEU A 317 -4.64 -37.46 4.33
CA LEU A 317 -5.69 -37.15 5.30
C LEU A 317 -5.40 -35.80 5.97
N VAL A 318 -6.36 -34.90 5.87
CA VAL A 318 -6.31 -33.54 6.44
C VAL A 318 -6.25 -33.62 7.97
N ASP A 319 -5.18 -33.09 8.59
CA ASP A 319 -5.06 -32.99 10.05
C ASP A 319 -5.80 -31.73 10.58
N ASN A 320 -6.95 -31.95 11.22
CA ASN A 320 -7.77 -30.87 11.77
C ASN A 320 -7.06 -30.08 12.89
N ARG A 321 -6.07 -30.66 13.58
CA ARG A 321 -5.29 -29.95 14.62
C ARG A 321 -4.37 -28.91 14.01
N LEU A 322 -3.77 -29.22 12.86
CA LEU A 322 -2.89 -28.31 12.15
C LEU A 322 -3.68 -27.11 11.60
N LYS A 323 -4.85 -27.36 11.00
CA LYS A 323 -5.78 -26.30 10.58
C LYS A 323 -6.17 -25.37 11.72
N LEU A 324 -6.44 -25.94 12.91
CA LEU A 324 -6.80 -25.16 14.09
C LEU A 324 -5.63 -24.33 14.61
N LEU A 325 -4.41 -24.87 14.57
CA LEU A 325 -3.18 -24.16 14.90
C LEU A 325 -2.94 -22.98 13.96
N GLU A 326 -3.01 -23.19 12.65
CA GLU A 326 -2.82 -22.15 11.63
C GLU A 326 -3.81 -21.00 11.83
N ARG A 327 -5.09 -21.33 12.10
CA ARG A 327 -6.13 -20.33 12.40
C ARG A 327 -5.79 -19.52 13.66
N PHE A 328 -5.27 -20.17 14.69
CA PHE A 328 -4.86 -19.52 15.94
C PHE A 328 -3.64 -18.61 15.77
N LEU A 329 -2.62 -19.04 15.02
CA LEU A 329 -1.38 -18.26 14.82
C LEU A 329 -1.62 -16.90 14.14
N ARG A 330 -2.72 -16.76 13.37
CA ARG A 330 -3.14 -15.47 12.78
C ARG A 330 -3.28 -14.34 13.80
N VAL A 331 -3.58 -14.65 15.07
CA VAL A 331 -3.73 -13.63 16.11
C VAL A 331 -2.40 -12.95 16.43
N PHE A 332 -1.28 -13.65 16.24
CA PHE A 332 0.07 -13.15 16.51
C PHE A 332 0.70 -12.35 15.37
N LEU A 333 0.13 -12.37 14.16
CA LEU A 333 0.62 -11.55 13.03
C LEU A 333 0.59 -10.05 13.31
N ARG A 334 -0.23 -9.60 14.27
CA ARG A 334 -0.38 -8.19 14.64
C ARG A 334 -0.19 -7.93 16.13
N HIS A 335 0.07 -8.96 16.93
CA HIS A 335 0.13 -8.85 18.39
C HIS A 335 1.26 -9.72 18.93
N THR A 336 2.09 -9.17 19.81
CA THR A 336 3.14 -9.93 20.51
C THR A 336 2.58 -10.78 21.65
N HIS A 337 1.43 -10.40 22.20
CA HIS A 337 0.77 -11.10 23.30
C HIS A 337 -0.75 -11.04 23.11
N VAL A 338 -1.44 -12.14 23.44
CA VAL A 338 -2.86 -12.32 23.14
C VAL A 338 -3.59 -12.85 24.38
N ASP A 339 -4.73 -12.23 24.69
CA ASP A 339 -5.58 -12.63 25.82
C ASP A 339 -6.55 -13.75 25.43
N GLU A 340 -6.94 -14.57 26.41
CA GLU A 340 -7.86 -15.70 26.20
C GLU A 340 -9.17 -15.30 25.50
N ASP A 341 -9.76 -14.16 25.87
CA ASP A 341 -11.00 -13.66 25.28
C ASP A 341 -10.83 -13.32 23.79
N ILE A 342 -9.66 -12.83 23.39
CA ILE A 342 -9.32 -12.54 21.99
C ILE A 342 -9.19 -13.85 21.21
N ILE A 343 -8.60 -14.89 21.82
CA ILE A 343 -8.48 -16.22 21.22
C ILE A 343 -9.88 -16.81 21.00
N ARG A 344 -10.76 -16.77 22.01
CA ARG A 344 -12.14 -17.25 21.93
C ARG A 344 -12.93 -16.51 20.83
N LEU A 345 -12.77 -15.19 20.75
CA LEU A 345 -13.42 -14.37 19.74
C LEU A 345 -12.96 -14.72 18.33
N ARG A 346 -11.65 -14.94 18.12
CA ARG A 346 -11.05 -15.19 16.80
C ARG A 346 -11.25 -16.61 16.29
N LEU A 347 -11.28 -17.60 17.18
CA LEU A 347 -11.55 -19.00 16.82
C LEU A 347 -13.05 -19.28 16.65
N GLY A 348 -13.91 -18.51 17.31
CA GLY A 348 -15.36 -18.70 17.29
C GLY A 348 -15.83 -19.86 18.17
N LYS A 349 -17.14 -19.92 18.42
CA LYS A 349 -17.74 -20.87 19.38
C LYS A 349 -17.55 -22.34 19.02
N GLY A 350 -17.42 -22.66 17.73
CA GLY A 350 -17.30 -24.06 17.25
C GLY A 350 -15.91 -24.68 17.39
N PHE A 351 -14.85 -23.86 17.43
CA PHE A 351 -13.45 -24.33 17.47
C PHE A 351 -12.74 -23.98 18.76
N SER A 352 -13.35 -23.15 19.61
CA SER A 352 -12.73 -22.71 20.84
C SER A 352 -12.57 -23.86 21.84
N SER A 353 -13.56 -24.74 22.01
CA SER A 353 -13.46 -25.86 22.96
C SER A 353 -12.32 -26.81 22.58
N SER A 354 -12.29 -27.29 21.32
CA SER A 354 -11.22 -28.18 20.85
C SER A 354 -9.84 -27.53 20.91
N PHE A 355 -9.74 -26.22 20.71
CA PHE A 355 -8.47 -25.51 20.90
C PHE A 355 -8.01 -25.55 22.36
N PHE A 356 -8.88 -25.18 23.31
CA PHE A 356 -8.50 -25.08 24.72
C PHE A 356 -8.31 -26.44 25.39
N ASP A 357 -9.09 -27.44 24.98
CA ASP A 357 -9.10 -28.76 25.59
C ASP A 357 -8.04 -29.68 24.98
N ASP A 358 -7.83 -29.62 23.66
CA ASP A 358 -6.97 -30.58 22.95
C ASP A 358 -5.65 -29.97 22.46
N LEU A 359 -5.66 -28.74 21.93
CA LEU A 359 -4.50 -28.17 21.24
C LEU A 359 -3.59 -27.34 22.15
N LEU A 360 -4.17 -26.47 22.97
CA LEU A 360 -3.45 -25.54 23.84
C LEU A 360 -2.55 -26.27 24.85
N PRO A 361 -2.96 -27.37 25.51
CA PRO A 361 -2.08 -28.10 26.43
C PRO A 361 -0.82 -28.60 25.73
N VAL A 362 -0.94 -29.05 24.47
CA VAL A 362 0.17 -29.54 23.66
C VAL A 362 1.10 -28.39 23.26
N LEU A 363 0.57 -27.26 22.82
CA LEU A 363 1.39 -26.10 22.45
C LEU A 363 2.16 -25.52 23.65
N LEU A 364 1.60 -25.62 24.86
CA LEU A 364 2.28 -25.23 26.10
C LEU A 364 3.35 -26.26 26.50
N SER A 365 3.08 -27.56 26.39
CA SER A 365 4.07 -28.60 26.74
C SER A 365 5.26 -28.62 25.78
N GLU A 366 5.03 -28.28 24.52
CA GLU A 366 6.06 -28.25 23.46
C GLU A 366 6.79 -26.90 23.36
N ASN A 367 6.56 -25.98 24.31
CA ASN A 367 7.15 -24.62 24.31
C ASN A 367 6.93 -23.85 23.00
N VAL A 368 5.78 -24.04 22.35
CA VAL A 368 5.35 -23.19 21.23
C VAL A 368 4.72 -21.90 21.79
N LEU A 369 3.96 -22.05 22.89
CA LEU A 369 3.34 -20.95 23.62
C LEU A 369 3.83 -20.90 25.07
N GLU A 370 3.86 -19.70 25.63
CA GLU A 370 4.08 -19.47 27.05
C GLU A 370 2.93 -18.63 27.62
N GLN A 371 2.42 -19.04 28.78
CA GLN A 371 1.47 -18.24 29.54
C GLN A 371 2.20 -17.16 30.34
N THR A 372 1.79 -15.91 30.16
CA THR A 372 2.38 -14.73 30.80
C THR A 372 1.46 -14.15 31.86
N SER A 373 2.06 -13.51 32.88
CA SER A 373 1.32 -12.87 33.96
C SER A 373 0.71 -11.54 33.52
N TRP A 374 -0.60 -11.37 33.73
CA TRP A 374 -1.30 -10.12 33.55
C TRP A 374 -0.94 -9.11 34.65
N ARG A 375 -0.66 -7.84 34.30
CA ARG A 375 -0.30 -6.77 35.25
C ARG A 375 -1.48 -5.83 35.63
N GLY A 376 -2.70 -6.08 35.13
CA GLY A 376 -3.89 -5.27 35.43
C GLY A 376 -4.82 -5.88 36.49
N GLN A 377 -5.92 -5.20 36.83
CA GLN A 377 -6.97 -5.76 37.70
C GLN A 377 -7.79 -6.81 36.93
N GLY A 378 -7.77 -8.07 37.37
CA GLY A 378 -8.54 -9.19 36.81
C GLY A 378 -7.74 -10.49 36.71
N VAL A 379 -8.43 -11.61 36.52
CA VAL A 379 -7.82 -12.94 36.25
C VAL A 379 -8.03 -13.24 34.77
N GLN A 380 -7.17 -12.69 33.91
CA GLN A 380 -7.15 -13.01 32.48
C GLN A 380 -5.85 -13.75 32.14
N ARG A 381 -5.97 -14.87 31.42
CA ARG A 381 -4.82 -15.63 30.90
C ARG A 381 -4.34 -14.98 29.60
N ARG A 382 -3.03 -14.74 29.51
CA ARG A 382 -2.38 -14.14 28.35
C ARG A 382 -1.28 -15.05 27.82
N PHE A 383 -1.19 -15.17 26.51
CA PHE A 383 -0.26 -16.06 25.84
C PHE A 383 0.66 -15.28 24.90
N LYS A 384 1.90 -15.73 24.78
CA LYS A 384 2.86 -15.27 23.75
C LYS A 384 3.50 -16.46 23.06
N LEU A 385 4.00 -16.24 21.84
CA LEU A 385 4.87 -17.20 21.18
C LEU A 385 6.24 -17.22 21.86
N VAL A 386 6.77 -18.42 22.07
CA VAL A 386 8.12 -18.59 22.63
C VAL A 386 9.17 -18.52 21.53
N ARG A 387 8.82 -19.03 20.34
CA ARG A 387 9.66 -19.05 19.15
C ARG A 387 9.26 -17.93 18.19
N PRO A 388 10.20 -17.39 17.39
CA PRO A 388 9.89 -16.44 16.33
C PRO A 388 8.87 -17.02 15.34
N MET A 389 7.98 -16.17 14.82
CA MET A 389 6.96 -16.60 13.85
C MET A 389 7.57 -17.21 12.58
N SER A 390 8.74 -16.73 12.16
CA SER A 390 9.46 -17.29 11.00
C SER A 390 9.80 -18.77 11.17
N GLU A 391 10.28 -19.16 12.34
CA GLU A 391 10.64 -20.55 12.65
C GLU A 391 9.41 -21.46 12.72
N ILE A 392 8.30 -20.94 13.25
CA ILE A 392 7.01 -21.63 13.27
C ILE A 392 6.49 -21.81 11.84
N SER A 393 6.59 -20.79 10.99
CA SER A 393 6.20 -20.87 9.57
C SER A 393 7.04 -21.90 8.81
N ASP A 394 8.37 -21.90 9.00
CA ASP A 394 9.26 -22.89 8.36
C ASP A 394 8.89 -24.32 8.78
N ALA A 395 8.58 -24.53 10.07
CA ALA A 395 8.14 -25.82 10.57
C ALA A 395 6.77 -26.24 10.02
N LEU A 396 5.83 -25.30 9.85
CA LEU A 396 4.53 -25.56 9.21
C LEU A 396 4.71 -26.00 7.76
N GLU A 397 5.57 -25.31 7.00
CA GLU A 397 5.87 -25.63 5.60
C GLU A 397 6.48 -27.04 5.46
N LEU A 398 7.44 -27.37 6.33
CA LEU A 398 8.10 -28.68 6.34
C LEU A 398 7.20 -29.81 6.87
N SER A 399 6.13 -29.50 7.60
CA SER A 399 5.25 -30.49 8.23
C SER A 399 4.40 -31.30 7.25
N ARG A 400 4.24 -30.81 6.00
CA ARG A 400 3.42 -31.42 4.93
C ARG A 400 2.01 -31.79 5.39
N GLY A 401 1.36 -30.90 6.14
CA GLY A 401 -0.04 -31.06 6.54
C GLY A 401 -0.29 -31.93 7.78
N SER A 402 0.77 -32.36 8.51
CA SER A 402 0.63 -33.17 9.73
C SER A 402 1.05 -32.40 10.99
N PHE A 403 0.16 -32.34 11.98
CA PHE A 403 0.45 -31.65 13.25
C PHE A 403 1.57 -32.33 14.05
N ASP A 404 1.62 -33.66 14.05
CA ASP A 404 2.65 -34.39 14.78
C ASP A 404 4.04 -34.21 14.14
N ASN A 405 4.10 -34.10 12.80
CA ASN A 405 5.34 -33.77 12.09
C ASN A 405 5.78 -32.33 12.37
N PHE A 406 4.85 -31.37 12.40
CA PHE A 406 5.12 -29.99 12.79
C PHE A 406 5.82 -29.93 14.17
N LEU A 407 5.27 -30.62 15.16
CA LEU A 407 5.88 -30.68 16.49
C LEU A 407 7.27 -31.35 16.47
N LYS A 408 7.44 -32.40 15.66
CA LYS A 408 8.74 -33.06 15.53
C LYS A 408 9.80 -32.12 14.95
N ILE A 409 9.47 -31.38 13.90
CA ILE A 409 10.38 -30.43 13.25
C ILE A 409 10.76 -29.30 14.22
N LEU A 410 9.79 -28.79 14.99
CA LEU A 410 10.07 -27.81 16.04
C LEU A 410 10.92 -28.34 17.20
N ARG A 411 11.03 -29.66 17.41
CA ARG A 411 11.95 -30.21 18.42
C ARG A 411 13.37 -30.40 17.89
N GLU A 412 13.49 -30.58 16.57
CA GLU A 412 14.77 -30.83 15.90
C GLU A 412 15.51 -29.54 15.54
N ASN A 413 14.77 -28.43 15.40
CA ASN A 413 15.27 -27.05 15.35
C ASN A 413 15.26 -26.40 16.73
#